data_AF-A0ABD0Q5U7-F1
#
_entry.id   AF-A0ABD0Q5U7-F1
#
_cell.length_a   1.000
_cell.length_b   1.000
_cell.length_c   1.000
_cell.angle_alpha   90.00
_cell.angle_beta   90.00
_cell.angle_gamma   90.00
#
_symmetry.space_group_name_H-M   'P 1'
#
loop_
_entity.id
_entity.type
_entity.pdbx_description
1 polymer ?
#
loop_
_entity_poly.entity_id
_entity_poly.type
_entity_poly.pdbx_seq_one_letter_code
_entity_poly.pdbx_strand_id
1 'polypeptide(L)' 'NDAFTLMVVVSNQAHLASGIPSSPSSSAAVSIKVLDVNEAPVFPSNPKIIRFEEGVPADTTLATFAALDPDRFIQQTIR' A
#
# COMPACT_ATOMS: atom_id res chain seq x y z
N ASN A 1 4.84 -7.29 -3.39
CA ASN A 1 4.71 -8.70 -2.96
C ASN A 1 4.03 -8.61 -1.61
N ASP A 2 2.70 -8.45 -1.64
CA ASP A 2 1.96 -7.90 -0.51
C ASP A 2 1.26 -9.04 0.22
N ALA A 3 2.06 -10.05 0.55
CA ALA A 3 1.65 -11.22 1.28
C ALA A 3 2.23 -11.16 2.69
N PHE A 4 1.36 -11.30 3.69
CA PHE A 4 1.73 -11.29 5.09
C PHE A 4 1.37 -12.64 5.71
N THR A 5 2.22 -13.12 6.62
CA THR A 5 1.91 -14.31 7.42
C THR A 5 1.89 -13.92 8.88
N LEU A 6 0.74 -14.11 9.52
CA LEU A 6 0.57 -13.91 10.96
C LEU A 6 0.53 -15.25 11.67
N MET A 7 1.24 -15.35 12.80
CA MET A 7 1.15 -16.52 13.68
C MET A 7 0.24 -16.18 14.86
N VAL A 8 -0.89 -16.87 14.95
CA VAL A 8 -1.84 -16.75 16.06
C VAL A 8 -1.50 -17.83 17.07
N VAL A 9 -1.34 -17.45 18.35
CA VAL A 9 -1.11 -18.39 19.45
C VAL A 9 -2.26 -18.25 20.43
N VAL A 10 -2.89 -19.38 20.77
CA VAL A 10 -3.96 -19.47 21.76
C VAL A 10 -3.44 -20.32 22.91
N SER A 11 -3.54 -19.83 24.14
CA SER A 11 -3.16 -20.57 25.34
C SER A 11 -4.32 -20.69 26.32
N ASN A 12 -4.42 -21.82 26.99
CA ASN A 12 -5.32 -21.97 28.12
C ASN A 12 -4.88 -21.07 29.27
N GLN A 13 -5.82 -20.36 29.88
CA GLN A 13 -5.57 -19.50 31.04
C GLN A 13 -5.39 -20.30 32.34
N ALA A 14 -5.97 -21.50 32.40
CA ALA A 14 -5.85 -22.41 33.54
C ALA A 14 -4.96 -23.61 33.21
N HIS A 15 -4.45 -24.26 34.26
CA HIS A 15 -3.69 -25.50 34.11
C HIS A 15 -4.58 -26.62 33.56
N LEU A 16 -4.00 -27.44 32.66
CA LEU A 16 -4.66 -28.64 32.18
C LEU A 16 -4.80 -29.65 33.34
N ALA A 17 -5.91 -30.41 33.33
CA ALA A 17 -6.11 -31.48 34.29
C ALA A 17 -4.98 -32.52 34.19
N SER A 18 -4.59 -33.10 35.33
CA SER A 18 -3.53 -34.11 35.40
C SER A 18 -3.82 -35.29 34.47
N GLY A 19 -2.83 -35.66 33.65
CA GLY A 19 -2.94 -36.78 32.71
C GLY A 19 -3.29 -36.40 31.27
N ILE A 20 -3.47 -35.12 30.95
CA ILE A 20 -3.61 -34.66 29.56
C ILE A 20 -2.21 -34.46 28.95
N PRO A 21 -1.85 -35.21 27.87
CA PRO A 21 -0.53 -35.13 27.25
C PRO A 21 -0.33 -33.93 26.29
N SER A 22 -1.29 -33.01 26.23
CA SER A 22 -1.31 -31.90 25.26
C SER A 22 -0.62 -30.64 25.77
N SER A 23 -0.09 -29.85 24.83
CA SER A 23 0.39 -28.49 25.11
C SER A 23 -0.75 -27.59 25.64
N PRO A 24 -0.49 -26.68 26.59
CA PRO A 24 -1.46 -25.67 27.01
C PRO A 24 -1.70 -24.59 25.95
N SER A 25 -0.92 -24.58 24.86
CA SER A 25 -1.09 -23.64 23.74
C SER A 25 -1.16 -24.33 22.39
N SER A 26 -1.90 -23.71 21.47
CA SER A 26 -2.04 -24.07 20.07
C SER A 26 -1.68 -22.87 19.20
N SER A 27 -1.11 -23.10 18.02
CA SER A 27 -0.79 -22.03 17.08
C SER A 27 -1.31 -22.33 15.67
N ALA A 28 -1.63 -21.27 14.94
CA ALA A 28 -2.09 -21.33 13.55
C ALA A 28 -1.43 -20.21 12.73
N ALA A 29 -1.05 -20.52 11.50
CA ALA A 29 -0.56 -19.54 10.54
C ALA A 29 -1.71 -19.01 9.68
N VAL A 30 -1.80 -17.70 9.54
CA VAL A 30 -2.78 -17.01 8.69
C VAL A 30 -2.03 -16.33 7.56
N SER A 31 -2.29 -16.76 6.33
CA SER A 31 -1.75 -16.14 5.11
C SER A 31 -2.72 -15.09 4.58
N ILE A 32 -2.25 -13.85 4.49
CA ILE A 32 -3.01 -12.69 4.01
C ILE A 32 -2.41 -12.26 2.68
N LYS A 33 -3.25 -12.09 1.67
CA LYS A 33 -2.85 -11.57 0.36
C LYS A 33 -3.59 -10.26 0.11
N VAL A 34 -2.84 -9.17 -0.02
CA VAL A 34 -3.39 -7.89 -0.47
C VAL A 34 -3.54 -7.94 -1.99
N LEU A 35 -4.71 -7.53 -2.48
CA LEU A 35 -5.00 -7.44 -3.90
C LEU A 35 -4.80 -6.00 -4.34
N ASP A 36 -4.03 -5.81 -5.40
CA ASP A 36 -3.85 -4.52 -6.08
C ASP A 36 -5.18 -4.14 -6.73
N VAL A 37 -5.67 -2.92 -6.45
CA VAL A 37 -6.85 -2.33 -7.08
C VAL A 37 -6.37 -1.09 -7.82
N ASN A 38 -7.01 -0.75 -8.94
CA ASN A 38 -6.59 0.40 -9.72
C ASN A 38 -6.86 1.70 -8.94
N GLU A 39 -5.82 2.46 -8.65
CA GLU A 39 -5.93 3.80 -8.10
C GLU A 39 -5.86 4.87 -9.20
N ALA A 40 -6.26 6.10 -8.88
CA ALA A 40 -6.18 7.20 -9.83
C ALA A 40 -4.81 7.91 -9.71
N PRO A 41 -4.23 8.41 -10.81
CA PRO A 41 -2.99 9.17 -10.76
C PRO A 41 -3.19 10.48 -9.98
N VAL A 42 -2.20 10.85 -9.18
CA VAL A 42 -2.21 12.04 -8.33
C VAL A 42 -1.10 13.00 -8.70
N PHE A 43 -1.40 14.31 -8.69
CA PHE A 43 -0.35 15.33 -8.79
C PHE A 43 0.30 15.52 -7.40
N PRO A 44 1.63 15.33 -7.26
CA PRO A 44 2.30 15.48 -5.97
C PRO A 44 2.20 16.89 -5.37
N SER A 45 1.92 17.90 -6.22
CA SER A 45 1.66 19.28 -5.81
C SER A 45 0.35 19.75 -6.41
N ASN A 46 -0.60 20.13 -5.55
CA ASN A 46 -1.91 20.65 -5.94
C ASN A 46 -2.43 21.68 -4.90
N PRO A 47 -2.49 22.99 -5.22
CA PRO A 47 -2.12 23.60 -6.49
C PRO A 47 -0.61 23.77 -6.64
N LYS A 48 -0.11 23.62 -7.87
CA LYS A 48 1.27 23.98 -8.20
C LYS A 48 1.32 25.46 -8.60
N ILE A 49 1.98 26.28 -7.78
CA ILE A 49 2.12 27.72 -8.04
C ILE A 49 3.36 27.94 -8.91
N ILE A 50 3.20 28.70 -9.99
CA ILE A 50 4.29 29.07 -10.91
C ILE A 50 4.35 30.59 -11.08
N ARG A 51 5.55 31.14 -11.29
CA ARG A 51 5.79 32.57 -11.51
C ARG A 51 6.82 32.72 -12.63
N PHE A 52 6.57 33.65 -13.56
CA PHE A 52 7.41 33.91 -14.72
C PHE A 52 7.49 35.41 -15.01
N GLU A 53 8.59 35.84 -15.63
CA GLU A 53 8.80 37.22 -16.06
C GLU A 53 7.92 37.58 -17.26
N GLU A 54 7.49 38.83 -17.32
CA GLU A 54 6.78 39.38 -18.47
C GLU A 54 7.72 39.50 -19.69
N GLY A 55 7.18 39.33 -20.89
CA GLY A 55 7.94 39.45 -22.14
C GLY A 55 8.69 38.18 -22.58
N VAL A 56 8.40 37.01 -21.98
CA VAL A 56 8.90 35.73 -22.49
C VAL A 56 8.45 35.49 -23.95
N PRO A 57 9.32 34.92 -24.81
CA PRO A 57 8.96 34.61 -26.18
C PRO A 57 7.74 33.67 -26.29
N ALA A 58 7.05 33.72 -27.42
CA ALA A 58 6.05 32.73 -27.77
C ALA A 58 6.65 31.31 -27.72
N ASP A 59 5.80 30.33 -27.42
CA ASP A 59 6.17 28.91 -27.29
C ASP A 59 7.12 28.56 -26.13
N THR A 60 7.34 29.49 -25.20
CA THR A 60 8.06 29.20 -23.96
C THR A 60 7.26 28.24 -23.08
N THR A 61 7.85 27.08 -22.74
CA THR A 61 7.24 26.14 -21.78
C THR A 61 7.35 26.69 -20.37
N LEU A 62 6.21 27.00 -19.74
CA LEU A 62 6.16 27.58 -18.40
C LEU A 62 6.31 26.52 -17.30
N ALA A 63 5.63 25.38 -17.43
CA ALA A 63 5.73 24.34 -16.42
C ALA A 63 5.37 22.97 -16.98
N THR A 64 6.10 21.97 -16.52
CA THR A 64 5.74 20.57 -16.72
C THR A 64 5.01 20.06 -15.48
N PHE A 65 3.87 19.41 -15.68
CA PHE A 65 3.11 18.74 -14.64
C PHE A 65 3.22 17.24 -14.88
N ALA A 66 3.51 16.49 -13.83
CA ALA A 66 3.55 15.04 -13.85
C ALA A 66 2.62 14.52 -12.76
N ALA A 67 1.66 13.69 -13.15
CA ALA A 67 0.88 12.90 -12.22
C ALA A 67 1.59 11.56 -11.99
N LEU A 68 1.49 11.03 -10.78
CA LEU A 68 2.07 9.76 -10.39
C LEU A 68 0.94 8.79 -10.06
N ASP A 69 1.00 7.61 -10.64
CA ASP A 69 0.10 6.50 -10.34
C ASP A 69 0.82 5.52 -9.39
N PRO A 70 0.26 5.21 -8.21
CA PRO A 70 0.89 4.29 -7.27
C PRO A 70 0.78 2.81 -7.70
N ASP A 71 -0.05 2.49 -8.70
CA ASP A 71 -0.29 1.13 -9.16
C ASP A 71 1.01 0.45 -9.62
N ARG A 72 1.30 -0.73 -9.07
CA ARG A 72 2.56 -1.46 -9.36
C ARG A 72 2.36 -2.70 -10.21
N PHE A 73 1.17 -3.28 -10.18
CA PHE A 73 0.91 -4.59 -10.80
C PHE A 73 -0.24 -4.56 -11.81
N ILE A 74 -0.84 -3.39 -12.04
CA ILE A 74 -1.90 -3.18 -13.02
C ILE A 74 -1.33 -2.39 -14.21
N GLN A 75 -1.60 -2.87 -15.43
CA GLN A 75 -1.19 -2.18 -16.64
C GLN A 75 -2.15 -1.02 -16.94
N GLN A 76 -1.70 0.20 -16.65
CA GLN A 76 -2.46 1.42 -16.92
C GLN A 76 -2.51 1.75 -18.42
N THR A 77 -3.65 2.26 -18.89
CA THR A 77 -3.79 2.87 -20.23
C THR A 77 -4.29 4.30 -20.06
N ILE A 78 -3.47 5.27 -20.46
CA ILE A 78 -3.89 6.68 -20.52
C ILE A 78 -4.78 6.83 -21.76
N ARG A 79 -6.03 7.27 -21.55
CA ARG A 79 -7.03 7.51 -22.60
C ARG A 79 -7.22 9.00 -22.84
#